data_AF-A0AAD1LUZ7-F1
#
_entry.id   AF-A0AAD1LUZ7-F1
#
_cell.length_a   1.000
_cell.length_b   1.000
_cell.length_c   1.000
_cell.angle_alpha   90.00
_cell.angle_beta   90.00
_cell.angle_gamma   90.00
#
_symmetry.space_group_name_H-M   'P 1'
#
loop_
_entity.id
_entity.type
_entity.pdbx_description
1 polymer ?
#
loop_
_entity_poly.entity_id
_entity_poly.type
_entity_poly.pdbx_seq_one_letter_code
_entity_poly.pdbx_strand_id
1 'polypeptide(L)'
;MALTVNTNTTSLNVQKNLNRASDALSTSMTRLSSGLKINSAKDDAAGLQIATRMTSQIRGQTMAIKNANDGISMAQTAEGAMQEQTNILQRMRELAIQSRNDSNSATDRVALNKEFSQMSDELTRIANSTNLNGKNLLDGTASTMTFQVGSNTGTDNQISLTLSASFDAASLGVDSAITIIGSDSATAETNFSAAMDAITSAIDTINSARADLGAAQNRFASTISNLQNINENASAALGRVQDTDFAAETAQLTKQQTLQQASTSVLAQANQLPSAVLKLLQ
;
A
#
# COMPACT_ATOMS: atom_id res chain seq x y z
N MET A 1 -55.12 -44.86 8.48
CA MET A 1 -54.62 -43.85 9.45
C MET A 1 -55.29 -44.12 10.77
N ALA A 2 -54.55 -44.51 11.81
CA ALA A 2 -55.14 -44.66 13.15
C ALA A 2 -55.50 -43.28 13.69
N LEU A 3 -56.77 -43.05 14.00
CA LEU A 3 -57.25 -41.81 14.61
C LEU A 3 -56.99 -41.87 16.11
N THR A 4 -55.88 -41.29 16.56
CA THR A 4 -55.53 -41.17 17.98
C THR A 4 -55.90 -39.78 18.49
N VAL A 5 -56.78 -39.71 19.49
CA VAL A 5 -57.32 -38.44 20.01
C VAL A 5 -56.35 -37.72 20.96
N ASN A 6 -55.53 -38.47 21.71
CA ASN A 6 -54.62 -37.91 22.71
C ASN A 6 -53.29 -37.39 22.14
N THR A 7 -52.85 -37.90 20.98
CA THR A 7 -51.61 -37.48 20.34
C THR A 7 -51.87 -37.24 18.87
N ASN A 8 -51.82 -35.96 18.48
CA ASN A 8 -52.05 -35.53 17.12
C ASN A 8 -50.71 -35.46 16.35
N THR A 9 -50.34 -36.60 15.75
CA THR A 9 -49.08 -36.73 15.00
C THR A 9 -49.04 -35.88 13.74
N THR A 10 -50.20 -35.54 13.14
CA THR A 10 -50.27 -34.63 11.98
C THR A 10 -49.96 -33.19 12.40
N SER A 11 -50.52 -32.72 13.52
CA SER A 11 -50.19 -31.39 14.08
C SER A 11 -48.71 -31.27 14.47
N LEU A 12 -48.12 -32.30 15.10
CA LEU A 12 -46.69 -32.31 15.45
C LEU A 12 -45.78 -32.25 14.21
N ASN A 13 -46.14 -32.96 13.13
CA ASN A 13 -45.38 -32.91 11.88
C ASN A 13 -45.45 -31.52 11.23
N VAL A 14 -46.64 -30.91 11.20
CA VAL A 14 -46.84 -29.55 10.68
C VAL A 14 -46.07 -28.51 11.52
N GLN A 15 -46.07 -28.61 12.85
CA GLN A 15 -45.26 -27.73 13.71
C GLN A 15 -43.76 -27.88 13.44
N LYS A 16 -43.26 -29.11 13.26
CA LYS A 16 -41.85 -29.35 12.91
C LYS A 16 -41.48 -28.71 11.56
N ASN A 17 -42.36 -28.77 10.57
CA ASN A 17 -42.13 -28.14 9.27
C ASN A 17 -42.25 -26.61 9.34
N LEU A 18 -43.16 -26.08 10.17
CA LEU A 18 -43.29 -24.64 10.43
C LEU A 18 -42.04 -24.06 11.09
N ASN A 19 -41.47 -24.74 12.08
CA ASN A 19 -40.23 -24.31 12.73
C ASN A 19 -39.06 -24.32 11.75
N ARG A 20 -38.93 -25.37 10.93
CA ARG A 20 -37.91 -25.44 9.86
C ARG A 20 -38.05 -24.31 8.83
N ALA A 21 -39.28 -24.00 8.39
CA ALA A 21 -39.53 -22.89 7.48
C ALA A 21 -39.18 -21.54 8.12
N SER A 22 -39.46 -21.37 9.41
CA SER A 22 -39.14 -20.16 10.17
C SER A 22 -37.62 -19.96 10.34
N ASP A 23 -36.88 -21.03 10.64
CA ASP A 23 -35.41 -20.99 10.72
C ASP A 23 -34.77 -20.68 9.35
N ALA A 24 -35.29 -21.29 8.29
CA ALA A 24 -34.83 -21.04 6.92
C ALA A 24 -35.13 -19.61 6.47
N LEU A 25 -36.30 -19.07 6.83
CA LEU A 25 -36.69 -17.68 6.59
C LEU A 25 -35.74 -16.71 7.30
N SER A 26 -35.44 -16.97 8.58
CA SER A 26 -34.50 -16.16 9.37
C SER A 26 -33.11 -16.15 8.74
N THR A 27 -32.63 -17.31 8.29
CA THR A 27 -31.33 -17.43 7.59
C THR A 27 -31.34 -16.62 6.29
N SER A 28 -32.39 -16.74 5.49
CA SER A 28 -32.52 -16.01 4.22
C SER A 28 -32.53 -14.49 4.44
N MET A 29 -33.24 -14.03 5.48
CA MET A 29 -33.25 -12.62 5.91
C MET A 29 -31.86 -12.14 6.31
N THR A 30 -31.09 -12.94 7.07
CA THR A 30 -29.71 -12.57 7.44
C THR A 30 -28.79 -12.49 6.22
N ARG A 31 -28.90 -13.41 5.26
CA ARG A 31 -28.11 -13.40 4.03
C ARG A 31 -28.46 -12.24 3.10
N LEU A 32 -29.75 -11.91 2.97
CA LEU A 32 -30.22 -10.75 2.22
C LEU A 32 -29.80 -9.44 2.87
N SER A 33 -29.86 -9.35 4.21
CA SER A 33 -29.49 -8.14 4.95
C SER A 33 -27.98 -7.90 4.98
N SER A 34 -27.17 -8.95 5.06
CA SER A 34 -25.71 -8.85 5.08
C SER A 34 -25.10 -8.83 3.67
N GLY A 35 -25.83 -9.33 2.67
CA GLY A 35 -25.28 -9.61 1.34
C GLY A 35 -24.33 -10.80 1.29
N LEU A 36 -24.11 -11.50 2.42
CA LEU A 36 -23.15 -12.59 2.56
C LEU A 36 -23.85 -13.92 2.79
N LYS A 37 -23.48 -14.93 2.01
CA LYS A 37 -23.97 -16.31 2.13
C LYS A 37 -23.41 -16.96 3.39
N ILE A 38 -22.18 -16.59 3.76
CA ILE A 38 -21.44 -17.10 4.92
C ILE A 38 -21.30 -15.97 5.93
N ASN A 39 -22.13 -15.99 6.98
CA ASN A 39 -22.11 -14.97 8.04
C ASN A 39 -21.51 -15.51 9.35
N SER A 40 -21.55 -16.82 9.56
CA SER A 40 -21.01 -17.49 10.75
C SER A 40 -20.38 -18.84 10.43
N ALA A 41 -19.62 -19.38 11.38
CA ALA A 41 -19.03 -20.72 11.26
C ALA A 41 -20.08 -21.84 11.16
N LYS A 42 -21.33 -21.57 11.56
CA LYS A 42 -22.46 -22.50 11.40
C LYS A 42 -22.87 -22.67 9.94
N ASP A 43 -22.68 -21.64 9.12
CA ASP A 43 -23.13 -21.64 7.73
C ASP A 43 -22.20 -22.47 6.84
N ASP A 44 -20.88 -22.24 6.97
CA ASP A 44 -19.83 -23.01 6.30
C ASP A 44 -18.47 -22.73 6.97
N ALA A 45 -17.96 -23.69 7.75
CA ALA A 45 -16.68 -23.55 8.44
C ALA A 45 -15.49 -23.48 7.47
N ALA A 46 -15.52 -24.27 6.38
CA ALA A 46 -14.44 -24.31 5.40
C ALA A 46 -14.44 -23.04 4.53
N GLY A 47 -15.63 -22.62 4.07
CA GLY A 47 -15.82 -21.37 3.34
C GLY A 47 -15.40 -20.16 4.16
N LEU A 48 -15.75 -20.11 5.45
CA LEU A 48 -15.33 -19.03 6.36
C LEU A 48 -13.81 -19.00 6.55
N GLN A 49 -13.15 -20.16 6.66
CA GLN A 49 -11.69 -20.23 6.78
C GLN A 49 -11.00 -19.69 5.52
N ILE A 50 -11.48 -20.08 4.33
CA ILE A 50 -10.95 -19.60 3.05
C ILE A 50 -11.17 -18.09 2.94
N ALA A 51 -12.38 -17.61 3.25
CA ALA A 51 -12.72 -16.19 3.21
C ALA A 51 -11.83 -15.38 4.15
N THR A 52 -11.61 -15.85 5.39
CA THR A 52 -10.75 -15.19 6.38
C THR A 52 -9.30 -15.07 5.88
N ARG A 53 -8.77 -16.14 5.27
CA ARG A 53 -7.42 -16.13 4.68
C ARG A 53 -7.32 -15.14 3.51
N MET A 54 -8.31 -15.14 2.61
CA MET A 54 -8.37 -14.20 1.49
C MET A 54 -8.50 -12.75 1.97
N THR A 55 -9.35 -12.48 2.97
CA THR A 55 -9.46 -11.13 3.57
C THR A 55 -8.14 -10.68 4.20
N SER A 56 -7.45 -11.57 4.91
CA SER A 56 -6.12 -11.27 5.48
C SER A 56 -5.12 -10.92 4.39
N GLN A 57 -5.08 -11.72 3.31
CA GLN A 57 -4.21 -11.46 2.16
C GLN A 57 -4.52 -10.12 1.48
N ILE A 58 -5.79 -9.84 1.19
CA ILE A 58 -6.25 -8.56 0.60
C ILE A 58 -5.80 -7.37 1.46
N ARG A 59 -6.04 -7.43 2.78
CA ARG A 59 -5.62 -6.37 3.70
C ARG A 59 -4.10 -6.22 3.74
N GLY A 60 -3.37 -7.32 3.75
CA GLY A 60 -1.90 -7.33 3.68
C GLY A 60 -1.38 -6.69 2.39
N GLN A 61 -1.97 -7.02 1.25
CA GLN A 61 -1.62 -6.43 -0.05
C GLN A 61 -1.95 -4.94 -0.13
N THR A 62 -3.09 -4.51 0.42
CA THR A 62 -3.43 -3.09 0.50
C THR A 62 -2.41 -2.31 1.33
N MET A 63 -1.94 -2.87 2.45
CA MET A 63 -0.86 -2.23 3.23
C MET A 63 0.48 -2.25 2.49
N ALA A 64 0.80 -3.34 1.79
CA ALA A 64 1.99 -3.41 0.95
C ALA A 64 1.99 -2.34 -0.16
N ILE A 65 0.84 -2.06 -0.78
CA ILE A 65 0.70 -0.95 -1.75
C ILE A 65 1.00 0.39 -1.08
N LYS A 66 0.50 0.64 0.14
CA LYS A 66 0.82 1.88 0.86
C LYS A 66 2.32 2.00 1.15
N ASN A 67 2.93 0.95 1.69
CA ASN A 67 4.38 0.93 1.95
C ASN A 67 5.21 1.16 0.69
N ALA A 68 4.78 0.61 -0.46
CA ALA A 68 5.45 0.85 -1.75
C ALA A 68 5.33 2.32 -2.18
N ASN A 69 4.18 2.96 -1.96
CA ASN A 69 4.01 4.40 -2.20
C ASN A 69 4.89 5.24 -1.27
N ASP A 70 5.02 4.86 0.00
CA ASP A 70 5.93 5.54 0.94
C ASP A 70 7.39 5.45 0.45
N GLY A 71 7.79 4.29 -0.09
CA GLY A 71 9.09 4.11 -0.75
C GLY A 71 9.29 5.01 -1.95
N ILE A 72 8.26 5.19 -2.80
CA ILE A 72 8.29 6.15 -3.92
C ILE A 72 8.43 7.57 -3.41
N SER A 73 7.64 7.99 -2.43
CA SER A 73 7.71 9.35 -1.86
C SER A 73 9.08 9.65 -1.25
N MET A 74 9.70 8.67 -0.62
CA MET A 74 11.06 8.81 -0.10
C MET A 74 12.10 8.93 -1.21
N ALA A 75 12.03 8.08 -2.24
CA ALA A 75 12.92 8.18 -3.40
C ALA A 75 12.76 9.53 -4.13
N GLN A 76 11.53 10.05 -4.27
CA GLN A 76 11.25 11.35 -4.88
C GLN A 76 11.78 12.51 -4.03
N THR A 77 11.68 12.43 -2.70
CA THR A 77 12.21 13.45 -1.79
C THR A 77 13.74 13.53 -1.89
N ALA A 78 14.41 12.37 -1.90
CA ALA A 78 15.85 12.30 -2.11
C ALA A 78 16.24 12.82 -3.50
N GLU A 79 15.55 12.38 -4.56
CA GLU A 79 15.83 12.81 -5.93
C GLU A 79 15.67 14.33 -6.12
N GLY A 80 14.62 14.93 -5.55
CA GLY A 80 14.40 16.38 -5.63
C GLY A 80 15.51 17.19 -4.97
N ALA A 81 15.99 16.75 -3.81
CA ALA A 81 17.14 17.38 -3.16
C ALA A 81 18.44 17.21 -3.98
N MET A 82 18.65 16.04 -4.59
CA MET A 82 19.80 15.79 -5.46
C MET A 82 19.75 16.61 -6.76
N GLN A 83 18.55 16.95 -7.25
CA GLN A 83 18.40 17.87 -8.37
C GLN A 83 18.89 19.28 -7.99
N GLU A 84 18.54 19.77 -6.80
CA GLU A 84 19.05 21.06 -6.32
C GLU A 84 20.56 21.04 -6.07
N GLN A 85 21.11 19.94 -5.53
CA GLN A 85 22.56 19.78 -5.43
C GLN A 85 23.25 19.83 -6.80
N THR A 86 22.63 19.24 -7.83
CA THR A 86 23.15 19.31 -9.20
C THR A 86 23.15 20.75 -9.73
N ASN A 87 22.08 21.52 -9.48
CA ASN A 87 22.02 22.95 -9.87
C ASN A 87 23.12 23.77 -9.20
N ILE A 88 23.38 23.51 -7.90
CA ILE A 88 24.45 24.19 -7.16
C ILE A 88 25.83 23.83 -7.72
N LEU A 89 26.08 22.55 -8.02
CA LEU A 89 27.34 22.13 -8.63
C LEU A 89 27.55 22.75 -10.02
N GLN A 90 26.50 22.90 -10.81
CA GLN A 90 26.57 23.63 -12.08
C GLN A 90 26.90 25.11 -11.85
N ARG A 91 26.31 25.76 -10.84
CA ARG A 91 26.66 27.14 -10.46
C ARG A 91 28.12 27.26 -9.99
N MET A 92 28.60 26.31 -9.19
CA MET A 92 30.02 26.24 -8.78
C MET A 92 30.94 26.12 -10.00
N ARG A 93 30.52 25.35 -11.02
CA ARG A 93 31.24 25.23 -12.29
C ARG A 93 31.32 26.57 -13.02
N GLU A 94 30.21 27.29 -13.13
CA GLU A 94 30.17 28.62 -13.75
C GLU A 94 31.12 29.60 -13.04
N LEU A 95 31.10 29.62 -11.71
CA LEU A 95 31.97 30.49 -10.89
C LEU A 95 33.44 30.14 -11.11
N ALA A 96 33.78 28.85 -11.16
CA ALA A 96 35.13 28.40 -11.44
C ALA A 96 35.58 28.84 -12.86
N ILE A 97 34.73 28.70 -13.89
CA ILE A 97 35.02 29.20 -15.26
C ILE A 97 35.19 30.72 -15.26
N GLN A 98 34.28 31.45 -14.62
CA GLN A 98 34.34 32.90 -14.56
C GLN A 98 35.62 33.38 -13.87
N SER A 99 36.01 32.74 -12.76
CA SER A 99 37.21 33.10 -12.00
C SER A 99 38.51 32.94 -12.78
N ARG A 100 38.50 32.20 -13.90
CA ARG A 100 39.66 32.02 -14.77
C ARG A 100 39.95 33.13 -15.72
N ASN A 101 38.97 33.97 -16.01
CA ASN A 101 39.17 35.04 -16.97
C ASN A 101 40.24 36.02 -16.48
N ASP A 102 41.24 36.29 -17.31
CA ASP A 102 42.36 37.17 -16.97
C ASP A 102 41.94 38.65 -16.84
N SER A 103 40.78 39.00 -17.40
CA SER A 103 40.17 40.32 -17.21
C SER A 103 39.66 40.57 -15.78
N ASN A 104 39.54 39.53 -14.94
CA ASN A 104 39.07 39.68 -13.56
C ASN A 104 40.21 40.06 -12.63
N SER A 105 39.97 41.08 -11.81
CA SER A 105 40.92 41.52 -10.79
C SER A 105 41.07 40.48 -9.67
N ALA A 106 42.13 40.58 -8.88
CA ALA A 106 42.33 39.72 -7.71
C ALA A 106 41.16 39.82 -6.71
N THR A 107 40.58 41.02 -6.56
CA THR A 107 39.40 41.24 -5.70
C THR A 107 38.15 40.55 -6.24
N ASP A 108 37.95 40.55 -7.57
CA ASP A 108 36.80 39.86 -8.18
C ASP A 108 36.92 38.35 -7.99
N ARG A 109 38.12 37.80 -8.16
CA ARG A 109 38.37 36.36 -7.96
C ARG A 109 38.16 35.93 -6.51
N VAL A 110 38.51 36.76 -5.53
CA VAL A 110 38.20 36.52 -4.12
C VAL A 110 36.69 36.53 -3.86
N ALA A 111 35.94 37.45 -4.47
CA ALA A 111 34.48 37.49 -4.36
C ALA A 111 33.82 36.24 -4.97
N LEU A 112 34.28 35.80 -6.15
CA LEU A 112 33.81 34.55 -6.78
C LEU A 112 34.11 33.32 -5.93
N ASN A 113 35.31 33.23 -5.32
CA ASN A 113 35.68 32.15 -4.43
C ASN A 113 34.82 32.12 -3.15
N LYS A 114 34.38 33.30 -2.68
CA LYS A 114 33.45 33.39 -1.55
C LYS A 114 32.07 32.83 -1.89
N GLU A 115 31.52 33.18 -3.06
CA GLU A 115 30.27 32.60 -3.56
C GLU A 115 30.41 31.08 -3.74
N PHE A 116 31.52 30.62 -4.31
CA PHE A 116 31.84 29.19 -4.46
C PHE A 116 31.84 28.45 -3.12
N SER A 117 32.46 29.04 -2.09
CA SER A 117 32.49 28.46 -0.74
C SER A 117 31.09 28.40 -0.11
N GLN A 118 30.26 29.43 -0.31
CA GLN A 118 28.88 29.43 0.17
C GLN A 118 28.01 28.37 -0.55
N MET A 119 28.27 28.12 -1.83
CA MET A 119 27.61 27.03 -2.56
C MET A 119 28.00 25.66 -2.02
N SER A 120 29.26 25.45 -1.64
CA SER A 120 29.70 24.24 -0.92
C SER A 120 28.97 24.08 0.42
N ASP A 121 28.85 25.15 1.20
CA ASP A 121 28.10 25.12 2.47
C ASP A 121 26.62 24.78 2.24
N GLU A 122 26.03 25.30 1.16
CA GLU A 122 24.66 25.02 0.78
C GLU A 122 24.44 23.56 0.37
N LEU A 123 25.38 22.92 -0.34
CA LEU A 123 25.34 21.48 -0.61
C LEU A 123 25.25 20.66 0.68
N THR A 124 26.08 21.01 1.66
CA THR A 124 26.09 20.39 2.99
C THR A 124 24.78 20.64 3.74
N ARG A 125 24.23 21.86 3.65
CA ARG A 125 22.93 22.19 4.24
C ARG A 125 21.80 21.36 3.63
N ILE A 126 21.75 21.19 2.32
CA ILE A 126 20.73 20.37 1.63
C ILE A 126 20.86 18.90 2.05
N ALA A 127 22.08 18.36 2.07
CA ALA A 127 22.32 16.98 2.50
C ALA A 127 21.78 16.71 3.93
N ASN A 128 22.05 17.64 4.85
CA ASN A 128 21.65 17.52 6.26
C ASN A 128 20.18 17.88 6.54
N SER A 129 19.54 18.69 5.69
CA SER A 129 18.14 19.10 5.87
C SER A 129 17.12 18.24 5.11
N THR A 130 17.58 17.37 4.22
CA THR A 130 16.72 16.44 3.47
C THR A 130 16.30 15.29 4.38
N ASN A 131 15.23 15.53 5.13
CA ASN A 131 14.66 14.60 6.09
C ASN A 131 13.24 14.21 5.69
N LEU A 132 12.93 12.92 5.77
CA LEU A 132 11.56 12.42 5.70
C LEU A 132 11.28 11.55 6.93
N ASN A 133 10.24 11.91 7.68
CA ASN A 133 9.79 11.16 8.86
C ASN A 133 10.90 10.88 9.90
N GLY A 134 11.78 11.87 10.13
CA GLY A 134 12.88 11.77 11.08
C GLY A 134 14.11 11.02 10.56
N LYS A 135 14.14 10.62 9.29
CA LYS A 135 15.29 9.99 8.63
C LYS A 135 15.91 10.95 7.63
N ASN A 136 17.20 11.24 7.79
CA ASN A 136 17.95 11.98 6.79
C ASN A 136 18.28 11.06 5.62
N LEU A 137 18.02 11.52 4.41
CA LEU A 137 18.11 10.68 3.21
C LEU A 137 19.46 10.81 2.50
N LEU A 138 20.21 11.89 2.73
CA LEU A 138 21.39 12.24 1.94
C LEU A 138 22.69 12.40 2.74
N ASP A 139 22.68 12.17 4.07
CA ASP A 139 23.87 12.24 4.93
C ASP A 139 24.53 10.86 5.16
N GLY A 140 24.07 9.83 4.45
CA GLY A 140 24.53 8.45 4.59
C GLY A 140 23.99 7.69 5.82
N THR A 141 23.23 8.35 6.72
CA THR A 141 22.72 7.70 7.95
C THR A 141 21.51 6.80 7.69
N ALA A 142 20.75 7.03 6.61
CA ALA A 142 19.62 6.18 6.22
C ALA A 142 20.03 4.76 5.86
N SER A 143 21.26 4.55 5.34
CA SER A 143 21.77 3.24 4.93
C SER A 143 20.78 2.52 3.99
N THR A 144 20.52 1.23 4.18
CA THR A 144 19.52 0.49 3.41
C THR A 144 18.15 0.54 4.09
N MET A 145 17.17 1.09 3.40
CA MET A 145 15.77 1.13 3.83
C MET A 145 14.97 0.03 3.13
N THR A 146 14.45 -0.92 3.90
CA THR A 146 13.69 -2.07 3.37
C THR A 146 12.19 -1.84 3.48
N PHE A 147 11.48 -1.92 2.37
CA PHE A 147 10.03 -1.77 2.29
C PHE A 147 9.35 -3.11 2.05
N GLN A 148 8.39 -3.44 2.91
CA GLN A 148 7.56 -4.62 2.74
C GLN A 148 6.48 -4.34 1.70
N VAL A 149 6.61 -4.98 0.53
CA VAL A 149 5.76 -4.82 -0.65
C VAL A 149 5.00 -6.10 -1.00
N GLY A 150 4.77 -6.96 -0.02
CA GLY A 150 3.92 -8.14 -0.17
C GLY A 150 3.27 -8.57 1.14
N SER A 151 2.31 -9.48 1.06
CA SER A 151 1.58 -9.98 2.24
C SER A 151 2.30 -11.12 2.96
N ASN A 152 3.38 -11.65 2.37
CA ASN A 152 4.12 -12.81 2.88
C ASN A 152 5.52 -12.42 3.35
N THR A 153 6.19 -13.33 4.03
CA THR A 153 7.58 -13.15 4.47
C THR A 153 8.57 -13.40 3.33
N GLY A 154 9.86 -13.13 3.58
CA GLY A 154 10.94 -13.40 2.63
C GLY A 154 11.39 -12.19 1.82
N THR A 155 12.52 -12.35 1.13
CA THR A 155 13.18 -11.28 0.36
C THR A 155 12.40 -10.85 -0.87
N ASP A 156 11.62 -11.76 -1.46
CA ASP A 156 10.86 -11.49 -2.68
C ASP A 156 9.68 -10.53 -2.44
N ASN A 157 9.26 -10.37 -1.17
CA ASN A 157 8.22 -9.44 -0.76
C ASN A 157 8.79 -8.10 -0.28
N GLN A 158 10.07 -7.83 -0.55
CA GLN A 158 10.76 -6.63 -0.09
C GLN A 158 11.45 -5.90 -1.25
N ILE A 159 11.39 -4.57 -1.21
CA ILE A 159 12.21 -3.70 -2.06
C ILE A 159 13.09 -2.87 -1.14
N SER A 160 14.38 -2.87 -1.41
CA SER A 160 15.37 -2.08 -0.67
C SER A 160 15.72 -0.81 -1.43
N LEU A 161 15.77 0.31 -0.72
CA LEU A 161 16.31 1.57 -1.20
C LEU A 161 17.64 1.82 -0.48
N THR A 162 18.73 1.94 -1.24
CA THR A 162 20.06 2.14 -0.67
C THR A 162 20.40 3.63 -0.68
N LEU A 163 20.51 4.22 0.50
CA LEU A 163 20.83 5.63 0.78
C LEU A 163 22.03 5.72 1.75
N SER A 164 23.04 4.89 1.51
CA SER A 164 24.22 4.76 2.38
C SER A 164 25.34 5.75 2.06
N ALA A 165 25.27 6.43 0.92
CA ALA A 165 26.23 7.47 0.55
C ALA A 165 25.85 8.80 1.19
N SER A 166 26.84 9.55 1.67
CA SER A 166 26.67 10.97 2.01
C SER A 166 26.90 11.82 0.76
N PHE A 167 26.07 12.83 0.59
CA PHE A 167 26.14 13.81 -0.50
C PHE A 167 26.41 15.23 0.05
N ASP A 168 27.07 15.34 1.21
CA ASP A 168 27.64 16.60 1.69
C ASP A 168 28.85 17.03 0.85
N ALA A 169 29.28 18.29 1.00
CA ALA A 169 30.37 18.83 0.18
C ALA A 169 31.71 18.09 0.38
N ALA A 170 31.98 17.60 1.59
CA ALA A 170 33.20 16.84 1.89
C ALA A 170 33.21 15.48 1.20
N SER A 171 32.08 14.76 1.24
CA SER A 171 31.90 13.45 0.63
C SER A 171 31.88 13.52 -0.90
N LEU A 172 31.40 14.63 -1.44
CA LEU A 172 31.46 14.95 -2.88
C LEU A 172 32.82 15.53 -3.32
N GLY A 173 33.74 15.81 -2.39
CA GLY A 173 35.07 16.34 -2.68
C GLY A 173 35.09 17.80 -3.16
N VAL A 174 34.05 18.57 -2.85
CA VAL A 174 33.87 19.98 -3.24
C VAL A 174 33.81 20.91 -2.02
N ASP A 175 34.42 20.50 -0.91
CA ASP A 175 34.44 21.28 0.34
C ASP A 175 35.32 22.53 0.26
N SER A 176 35.45 23.23 1.39
CA SER A 176 36.27 24.45 1.49
C SER A 176 37.77 24.23 1.25
N ALA A 177 38.25 22.98 1.12
CA ALA A 177 39.64 22.71 0.70
C ALA A 177 39.84 22.95 -0.80
N ILE A 178 38.76 22.89 -1.60
CA ILE A 178 38.77 23.28 -3.00
C ILE A 178 38.65 24.80 -3.10
N THR A 179 39.62 25.42 -3.75
CA THR A 179 39.61 26.84 -4.07
C THR A 179 39.72 27.05 -5.56
N ILE A 180 39.19 28.17 -6.05
CA ILE A 180 39.26 28.58 -7.46
C ILE A 180 40.25 29.74 -7.69
N ILE A 181 41.04 30.09 -6.66
CA ILE A 181 42.08 31.13 -6.73
C ILE A 181 43.48 30.55 -6.53
N GLY A 182 44.52 31.26 -6.99
CA GLY A 182 45.92 30.90 -6.76
C GLY A 182 46.80 32.14 -6.60
N SER A 183 47.95 31.99 -5.93
CA SER A 183 48.93 33.08 -5.74
C SER A 183 49.67 33.46 -7.02
N ASP A 184 49.72 32.54 -7.99
CA ASP A 184 50.28 32.73 -9.33
C ASP A 184 49.43 31.99 -10.38
N SER A 185 49.75 32.20 -11.66
CA SER A 185 49.03 31.62 -12.79
C SER A 185 49.08 30.09 -12.81
N ALA A 186 50.18 29.47 -12.39
CA ALA A 186 50.34 28.01 -12.37
C ALA A 186 49.48 27.37 -11.26
N THR A 187 49.46 27.98 -10.08
CA THR A 187 48.65 27.55 -8.93
C THR A 187 47.16 27.74 -9.22
N ALA A 188 46.80 28.86 -9.85
CA ALA A 188 45.42 29.08 -10.31
C ALA A 188 44.99 28.04 -11.36
N GLU A 189 45.92 27.57 -12.20
CA GLU A 189 45.70 26.47 -13.14
C GLU A 189 45.36 25.17 -12.44
N THR A 190 46.23 24.74 -11.53
CA THR A 190 46.03 23.51 -10.77
C THR A 190 44.73 23.53 -9.97
N ASN A 191 44.42 24.64 -9.30
CA ASN A 191 43.25 24.77 -8.43
C ASN A 191 41.93 24.70 -9.20
N PHE A 192 41.86 25.32 -10.38
CA PHE A 192 40.68 25.20 -11.23
C PHE A 192 40.52 23.83 -11.84
N SER A 193 41.59 23.20 -12.32
CA SER A 193 41.50 21.83 -12.85
C SER A 193 40.99 20.90 -11.76
N ALA A 194 41.54 21.00 -10.54
CA ALA A 194 41.06 20.26 -9.38
C ALA A 194 39.58 20.54 -9.08
N ALA A 195 39.14 21.80 -9.10
CA ALA A 195 37.74 22.18 -8.89
C ALA A 195 36.81 21.62 -9.98
N MET A 196 37.22 21.66 -11.25
CA MET A 196 36.45 21.12 -12.38
C MET A 196 36.32 19.61 -12.31
N ASP A 197 37.41 18.92 -11.98
CA ASP A 197 37.42 17.47 -11.85
C ASP A 197 36.56 17.03 -10.67
N ALA A 198 36.68 17.71 -9.52
CA ALA A 198 35.85 17.47 -8.33
C ALA A 198 34.35 17.70 -8.61
N ILE A 199 33.98 18.81 -9.23
CA ILE A 199 32.58 19.10 -9.60
C ILE A 199 32.05 18.06 -10.59
N THR A 200 32.85 17.68 -11.59
CA THR A 200 32.43 16.67 -12.57
C THR A 200 32.20 15.32 -11.89
N SER A 201 33.13 14.89 -11.04
CA SER A 201 33.00 13.65 -10.25
C SER A 201 31.80 13.69 -9.29
N ALA A 202 31.51 14.85 -8.68
CA ALA A 202 30.36 15.03 -7.80
C ALA A 202 29.04 14.90 -8.58
N ILE A 203 28.94 15.54 -9.75
CA ILE A 203 27.77 15.42 -10.65
C ILE A 203 27.57 13.96 -11.07
N ASP A 204 28.63 13.24 -11.45
CA ASP A 204 28.54 11.84 -11.87
C ASP A 204 28.09 10.92 -10.72
N THR A 205 28.57 11.19 -9.50
CA THR A 205 28.15 10.46 -8.29
C THR A 205 26.65 10.69 -8.00
N ILE A 206 26.19 11.94 -8.07
CA ILE A 206 24.78 12.28 -7.89
C ILE A 206 23.92 11.65 -8.99
N ASN A 207 24.34 11.73 -10.26
CA ASN A 207 23.60 11.15 -11.38
C ASN A 207 23.48 9.63 -11.25
N SER A 208 24.53 8.95 -10.81
CA SER A 208 24.52 7.50 -10.57
C SER A 208 23.51 7.14 -9.48
N ALA A 209 23.53 7.85 -8.36
CA ALA A 209 22.56 7.63 -7.28
C ALA A 209 21.12 7.97 -7.70
N ARG A 210 20.89 9.04 -8.47
CA ARG A 210 19.57 9.37 -9.04
C ARG A 210 19.07 8.29 -10.00
N ALA A 211 19.97 7.68 -10.79
CA ALA A 211 19.61 6.56 -11.65
C ALA A 211 19.14 5.35 -10.84
N ASP A 212 19.82 5.03 -9.73
CA ASP A 212 19.41 3.96 -8.81
C ASP A 212 18.07 4.26 -8.14
N LEU A 213 17.82 5.51 -7.70
CA LEU A 213 16.53 5.94 -7.17
C LEU A 213 15.42 5.80 -8.22
N GLY A 214 15.66 6.22 -9.45
CA GLY A 214 14.71 6.07 -10.55
C GLY A 214 14.40 4.61 -10.88
N ALA A 215 15.42 3.74 -10.87
CA ALA A 215 15.23 2.30 -11.03
C ALA A 215 14.37 1.71 -9.89
N ALA A 216 14.60 2.13 -8.64
CA ALA A 216 13.79 1.72 -7.50
C ALA A 216 12.33 2.20 -7.62
N GLN A 217 12.10 3.44 -8.04
CA GLN A 217 10.75 3.98 -8.31
C GLN A 217 9.99 3.12 -9.34
N ASN A 218 10.64 2.75 -10.45
CA ASN A 218 10.05 1.87 -11.46
C ASN A 218 9.71 0.48 -10.90
N ARG A 219 10.58 -0.09 -10.05
CA ARG A 219 10.31 -1.36 -9.36
C ARG A 219 9.10 -1.26 -8.43
N PHE A 220 9.00 -0.19 -7.65
CA PHE A 220 7.83 0.05 -6.79
C PHE A 220 6.55 0.20 -7.62
N ALA A 221 6.57 0.99 -8.69
CA ALA A 221 5.41 1.18 -9.56
C ALA A 221 4.93 -0.13 -10.19
N SER A 222 5.84 -0.93 -10.75
CA SER A 222 5.52 -2.26 -11.30
C SER A 222 4.95 -3.21 -10.24
N THR A 223 5.51 -3.17 -9.03
CA THR A 223 5.02 -3.99 -7.91
C THR A 223 3.63 -3.56 -7.47
N ILE A 224 3.34 -2.26 -7.40
CA ILE A 224 2.01 -1.73 -7.09
C ILE A 224 0.99 -2.22 -8.11
N SER A 225 1.27 -2.13 -9.41
CA SER A 225 0.36 -2.62 -10.45
C SER A 225 0.11 -4.13 -10.33
N ASN A 226 1.15 -4.92 -10.04
CA ASN A 226 0.99 -6.36 -9.80
C ASN A 226 0.12 -6.65 -8.56
N LEU A 227 0.39 -5.96 -7.43
CA LEU A 227 -0.39 -6.11 -6.20
C LEU A 227 -1.85 -5.72 -6.41
N GLN A 228 -2.13 -4.66 -7.16
CA GLN A 228 -3.50 -4.25 -7.50
C GLN A 228 -4.23 -5.34 -8.28
N ASN A 229 -3.58 -5.94 -9.28
CA ASN A 229 -4.15 -7.05 -10.04
C ASN A 229 -4.43 -8.28 -9.16
N ILE A 230 -3.49 -8.64 -8.28
CA ILE A 230 -3.69 -9.75 -7.35
C ILE A 230 -4.85 -9.45 -6.38
N ASN A 231 -4.94 -8.21 -5.88
CA ASN A 231 -5.98 -7.80 -4.94
C ASN A 231 -7.37 -7.80 -5.59
N GLU A 232 -7.47 -7.35 -6.85
CA GLU A 232 -8.70 -7.43 -7.65
C GLU A 232 -9.15 -8.90 -7.84
N ASN A 233 -8.23 -9.76 -8.27
CA ASN A 233 -8.51 -11.19 -8.46
C ASN A 233 -8.88 -11.90 -7.15
N ALA A 234 -8.19 -11.58 -6.05
CA ALA A 234 -8.47 -12.11 -4.73
C ALA A 234 -9.84 -11.63 -4.22
N SER A 235 -10.20 -10.36 -4.46
CA SER A 235 -11.51 -9.80 -4.10
C SER A 235 -12.63 -10.45 -4.91
N ALA A 236 -12.44 -10.66 -6.21
CA ALA A 236 -13.39 -11.38 -7.05
C ALA A 236 -13.55 -12.84 -6.62
N ALA A 237 -12.47 -13.50 -6.20
CA ALA A 237 -12.52 -14.86 -5.66
C ALA A 237 -13.24 -14.90 -4.30
N LEU A 238 -12.98 -13.93 -3.41
CA LEU A 238 -13.66 -13.79 -2.13
C LEU A 238 -15.17 -13.60 -2.31
N GLY A 239 -15.58 -12.74 -3.25
CA GLY A 239 -17.00 -12.52 -3.54
C GLY A 239 -17.71 -13.80 -3.99
N ARG A 240 -17.10 -14.62 -4.86
CA ARG A 240 -17.67 -15.94 -5.23
C ARG A 240 -17.85 -16.89 -4.05
N VAL A 241 -16.97 -16.81 -3.05
CA VAL A 241 -17.05 -17.66 -1.85
C VAL A 241 -18.13 -17.13 -0.90
N GLN A 242 -18.12 -15.82 -0.63
CA GLN A 242 -18.82 -15.22 0.49
C GLN A 242 -20.13 -14.52 0.13
N ASP A 243 -20.28 -13.99 -1.08
CA ASP A 243 -21.43 -13.18 -1.47
C ASP A 243 -22.68 -14.04 -1.70
N THR A 244 -23.84 -13.46 -1.43
CA THR A 244 -25.16 -14.04 -1.69
C THR A 244 -25.64 -13.70 -3.09
N ASP A 245 -26.17 -14.68 -3.81
CA ASP A 245 -27.00 -14.43 -4.99
C ASP A 245 -28.41 -13.99 -4.55
N PHE A 246 -28.68 -12.69 -4.69
CA PHE A 246 -29.96 -12.09 -4.31
C PHE A 246 -31.16 -12.69 -5.04
N ALA A 247 -31.02 -13.10 -6.31
CA ALA A 247 -32.12 -13.68 -7.06
C ALA A 247 -32.50 -15.05 -6.50
N ALA A 248 -31.50 -15.88 -6.20
CA ALA A 248 -31.73 -17.18 -5.58
C ALA A 248 -32.30 -17.05 -4.15
N GLU A 249 -31.74 -16.13 -3.34
CA GLU A 249 -32.15 -15.98 -1.94
C GLU A 249 -33.53 -15.31 -1.80
N THR A 250 -33.93 -14.40 -2.70
CA THR A 250 -35.29 -13.83 -2.71
C THR A 250 -36.35 -14.86 -3.13
N ALA A 251 -36.04 -15.72 -4.10
CA ALA A 251 -36.92 -16.83 -4.47
C ALA A 251 -37.09 -17.81 -3.29
N GLN A 252 -35.99 -18.11 -2.58
CA GLN A 252 -36.01 -18.95 -1.40
C GLN A 252 -36.80 -18.29 -0.26
N LEU A 253 -36.60 -17.00 0.00
CA LEU A 253 -37.35 -16.22 0.99
C LEU A 253 -38.85 -16.31 0.73
N THR A 254 -39.27 -16.05 -0.52
CA THR A 254 -40.67 -16.10 -0.94
C THR A 254 -41.25 -17.50 -0.71
N LYS A 255 -40.51 -18.55 -1.10
CA LYS A 255 -40.90 -19.93 -0.84
C LYS A 255 -41.10 -20.22 0.65
N GLN A 256 -40.18 -19.76 1.52
CA GLN A 256 -40.30 -19.98 2.96
C GLN A 256 -41.46 -19.19 3.58
N GLN A 257 -41.74 -17.97 3.11
CA GLN A 257 -42.92 -17.20 3.53
C GLN A 257 -44.22 -17.90 3.14
N THR A 258 -44.33 -18.39 1.90
CA THR A 258 -45.50 -19.15 1.45
C THR A 258 -45.67 -20.44 2.24
N LEU A 259 -44.58 -21.18 2.51
CA LEU A 259 -44.62 -22.39 3.34
C LEU A 259 -45.03 -22.10 4.79
N GLN A 260 -44.59 -20.98 5.36
CA GLN A 260 -44.99 -20.56 6.70
C GLN A 260 -46.50 -20.28 6.75
N GLN A 261 -47.04 -19.50 5.79
CA GLN A 261 -48.47 -19.19 5.69
C GLN A 261 -49.34 -20.43 5.42
N ALA A 262 -48.86 -21.34 4.56
CA ALA A 262 -49.55 -22.61 4.30
C ALA A 262 -49.52 -23.51 5.53
N SER A 263 -48.40 -23.59 6.24
CA SER A 263 -48.25 -24.43 7.43
C SER A 263 -49.10 -23.94 8.59
N THR A 264 -49.26 -22.63 8.79
CA THR A 264 -50.18 -22.09 9.82
C THR A 264 -51.64 -22.40 9.49
N SER A 265 -52.02 -22.32 8.21
CA SER A 265 -53.37 -22.68 7.74
C SER A 265 -53.66 -24.17 7.92
N VAL A 266 -52.71 -25.03 7.53
CA VAL A 266 -52.83 -26.49 7.70
C VAL A 266 -52.77 -26.88 9.18
N LEU A 267 -52.00 -26.18 10.02
CA LEU A 267 -51.95 -26.40 11.46
C LEU A 267 -53.32 -26.11 12.10
N ALA A 268 -53.97 -25.02 11.70
CA ALA A 268 -55.32 -24.69 12.16
C ALA A 268 -56.32 -25.81 11.80
N GLN A 269 -56.24 -26.37 10.59
CA GLN A 269 -57.07 -27.50 10.17
C GLN A 269 -56.70 -28.81 10.91
N ALA A 270 -55.40 -29.06 11.11
CA ALA A 270 -54.89 -30.23 11.84
C ALA A 270 -55.37 -30.26 13.30
N ASN A 271 -55.51 -29.09 13.93
CA ASN A 271 -56.01 -28.97 15.29
C ASN A 271 -57.54 -29.15 15.41
N GLN A 272 -58.30 -29.02 14.31
CA GLN A 272 -59.75 -29.22 14.30
C GLN A 272 -60.16 -30.70 14.09
N LEU A 273 -59.27 -31.52 13.52
CA LEU A 273 -59.52 -32.94 13.25
C LEU A 273 -59.94 -33.75 14.49
N PRO A 274 -59.26 -33.65 15.66
CA PRO A 274 -59.68 -34.37 16.87
C PRO A 274 -61.07 -33.95 17.38
N SER A 275 -61.41 -32.65 17.28
CA SER A 275 -62.69 -32.08 17.71
C SER A 275 -63.85 -32.50 16.80
N ALA A 276 -63.61 -32.64 15.49
CA ALA A 276 -64.59 -33.15 14.54
C ALA A 276 -64.92 -34.62 14.78
N VAL A 277 -63.93 -35.42 15.20
CA VAL A 277 -64.11 -36.83 15.54
C VAL A 277 -64.87 -37.00 16.86
N LEU A 278 -64.58 -36.17 17.86
CA LEU A 278 -65.36 -36.17 19.11
C LEU A 278 -66.83 -35.83 18.90
N LYS A 279 -67.13 -34.89 17.98
CA LYS A 279 -68.51 -34.53 17.61
C LYS A 279 -69.24 -35.61 16.81
N LEU A 280 -68.53 -36.57 16.20
CA LEU A 280 -69.13 -37.67 15.44
C LEU A 280 -69.41 -38.91 16.30
N LEU A 281 -68.79 -38.99 17.48
CA LEU A 281 -68.92 -40.09 18.45
C LEU A 281 -69.86 -39.75 19.63
N GLN A 282 -70.28 -38.50 19.75
CA GLN A 282 -71.38 -38.04 20.64
C GLN A 282 -72.67 -37.96 19.85
#